data_AF-A0A4Z2FEB9-F1
#
_entry.id   AF-A0A4Z2FEB9-F1
#
_cell.length_a   1.000
_cell.length_b   1.000
_cell.length_c   1.000
_cell.angle_alpha   90.00
_cell.angle_beta   90.00
_cell.angle_gamma   90.00
#
_symmetry.space_group_name_H-M   'P 1'
#
loop_
_entity.id
_entity.type
_entity.pdbx_description
1 polymer ?
#
loop_
_entity_poly.entity_id
_entity_poly.type
_entity_poly.pdbx_seq_one_letter_code
_entity_poly.pdbx_strand_id
1 'polypeptide(L)' 'MSAGFKNILDNCQRVPNADQEDRDGDGVGDACDSCPDAANPNQSDSDDDLVGDTCDDNIDR' A
#
# COMPACT_ATOMS: atom_id res chain seq x y z
N MET A 1 -14.85 9.13 4.62
CA MET A 1 -15.25 8.44 3.37
C MET A 1 -14.30 8.87 2.26
N SER A 2 -13.24 8.10 1.97
CA SER A 2 -12.56 8.26 0.68
C SER A 2 -13.19 7.29 -0.31
N ALA A 3 -14.23 7.80 -0.96
CA ALA A 3 -15.02 7.10 -1.96
C ALA A 3 -14.60 7.61 -3.33
N GLY A 4 -13.59 6.99 -3.95
CA GLY A 4 -13.35 7.02 -5.41
C GLY A 4 -13.17 8.38 -6.09
N PHE A 5 -13.07 9.48 -5.37
CA PHE A 5 -12.68 10.78 -5.91
C PHE A 5 -11.18 10.91 -5.75
N LYS A 6 -10.46 11.25 -6.84
CA LYS A 6 -9.03 11.59 -6.80
C LYS A 6 -8.81 12.78 -5.88
N ASN A 7 -8.63 12.49 -4.60
CA ASN A 7 -8.18 13.42 -3.59
C ASN A 7 -6.68 13.24 -3.46
N ILE A 8 -5.91 14.32 -3.61
CA ILE A 8 -4.44 14.27 -3.49
C ILE A 8 -3.97 13.94 -2.07
N LEU A 9 -4.88 14.00 -1.10
CA LEU A 9 -4.63 13.59 0.28
C LEU A 9 -5.02 12.13 0.53
N ASP A 10 -5.61 11.43 -0.44
CA ASP A 10 -6.00 10.02 -0.31
C ASP A 10 -4.84 9.08 -0.61
N ASN A 11 -4.32 8.45 0.44
CA ASN A 11 -3.25 7.47 0.36
C ASN A 11 -3.70 6.09 -0.17
N CYS A 12 -5.00 5.88 -0.41
CA CYS A 12 -5.54 4.69 -1.10
C CYS A 12 -6.64 5.02 -2.12
N GLN A 13 -6.27 5.68 -3.22
CA GLN A 13 -7.22 6.14 -4.27
C GLN A 13 -8.21 5.09 -4.82
N ARG A 14 -7.87 3.80 -4.73
CA ARG A 14 -8.68 2.68 -5.23
C ARG A 14 -9.33 1.84 -4.12
N VAL A 15 -8.93 2.01 -2.86
CA VAL A 15 -9.38 1.19 -1.73
C VAL A 15 -9.94 2.10 -0.64
N PRO A 16 -11.22 2.00 -0.28
CA PRO A 16 -11.78 2.83 0.79
C PRO A 16 -11.09 2.60 2.14
N ASN A 17 -10.45 3.63 2.67
CA ASN A 17 -9.80 3.64 3.99
C ASN A 17 -10.11 4.96 4.71
N ALA A 18 -11.17 4.95 5.53
CA ALA A 18 -11.72 6.17 6.11
C ALA A 18 -10.83 6.80 7.21
N ASP A 19 -10.00 5.97 7.83
CA ASP A 19 -8.97 6.31 8.82
C ASP A 19 -7.72 6.93 8.18
N GLN A 20 -7.44 6.63 6.91
CA GLN A 20 -6.23 7.06 6.21
C GLN A 20 -4.96 6.68 6.98
N GLU A 21 -5.00 5.51 7.63
CA GLU A 21 -3.84 4.98 8.35
C GLU A 21 -2.70 4.68 7.36
N ASP A 22 -1.48 5.00 7.78
CA ASP A 22 -0.21 4.84 7.06
C ASP A 22 0.84 4.66 8.17
N ARG A 23 1.00 3.40 8.62
CA ARG A 23 1.77 3.07 9.83
C ARG A 23 3.27 3.20 9.64
N ASP A 24 3.77 2.97 8.45
CA ASP A 24 5.20 3.04 8.13
C ASP A 24 5.63 4.38 7.52
N GLY A 25 4.67 5.22 7.11
CA GLY A 25 4.87 6.59 6.67
C GLY A 25 5.40 6.68 5.24
N ASP A 26 5.12 5.70 4.39
CA ASP A 26 5.63 5.61 3.03
C ASP A 26 4.77 6.39 2.00
N GLY A 27 3.57 6.81 2.41
CA GLY A 27 2.60 7.56 1.61
C GLY A 27 1.52 6.70 0.95
N VAL A 28 1.54 5.38 1.15
CA VAL A 28 0.51 4.41 0.77
C VAL A 28 -0.23 3.99 2.03
N GLY A 29 -1.56 4.03 2.00
CA GLY A 29 -2.33 3.70 3.19
C GLY A 29 -2.33 2.20 3.49
N ASP A 30 -2.38 1.82 4.75
CA ASP A 30 -2.37 0.44 5.23
C ASP A 30 -3.38 -0.48 4.52
N ALA A 31 -4.52 0.08 4.10
CA ALA A 31 -5.59 -0.67 3.44
C ALA A 31 -5.22 -1.11 2.01
N CYS A 32 -4.23 -0.48 1.39
CA CYS A 32 -3.78 -0.74 0.03
C CYS A 32 -2.26 -0.91 -0.10
N ASP A 33 -1.54 -0.93 1.02
CA ASP A 33 -0.13 -1.18 1.10
C ASP A 33 0.16 -2.69 1.13
N SER A 34 1.07 -3.12 0.26
CA SER A 34 1.57 -4.49 0.17
C SER A 34 2.56 -4.85 1.29
N CYS A 35 3.08 -3.86 2.02
CA CYS A 35 3.94 -4.03 3.19
C CYS A 35 3.63 -3.03 4.32
N PRO A 36 2.46 -3.12 5.02
CA PRO A 36 1.97 -2.11 5.99
C PRO A 36 2.84 -1.79 7.21
N ASP A 37 3.96 -2.50 7.37
CA ASP A 37 4.91 -2.35 8.46
C ASP A 37 6.34 -2.01 7.95
N ALA A 38 6.53 -1.82 6.65
CA ALA A 38 7.84 -1.61 6.03
C ALA A 38 7.78 -0.75 4.75
N ALA A 39 8.27 0.49 4.87
CA ALA A 39 8.13 1.51 3.84
C ALA A 39 8.60 1.06 2.44
N ASN A 40 7.66 1.01 1.51
CA ASN A 40 7.85 0.61 0.12
C ASN A 40 7.01 1.49 -0.84
N PRO A 41 7.32 2.80 -1.01
CA PRO A 41 6.44 3.74 -1.73
C PRO A 41 6.14 3.38 -3.20
N ASN A 42 6.97 2.53 -3.80
CA ASN A 42 6.80 2.07 -5.18
C ASN A 42 5.88 0.84 -5.31
N GLN A 43 5.55 0.18 -4.19
CA GLN A 43 4.66 -0.99 -4.13
C GLN A 43 5.05 -2.06 -5.16
N SER A 44 6.35 -2.35 -5.25
CA SER A 44 6.89 -3.37 -6.14
C SER A 44 6.50 -4.76 -5.64
N ASP A 45 6.09 -5.62 -6.56
CA ASP A 45 5.70 -7.01 -6.35
C ASP A 45 6.17 -7.76 -7.60
N SER A 46 7.28 -8.49 -7.49
CA SER A 46 7.98 -9.09 -8.65
C SER A 46 7.42 -10.44 -9.07
N ASP A 47 6.79 -11.18 -8.16
CA ASP A 47 6.20 -12.50 -8.40
C ASP A 47 4.65 -12.48 -8.45
N ASP A 48 4.05 -11.28 -8.39
CA ASP A 48 2.62 -10.99 -8.51
C ASP A 48 1.76 -11.73 -7.45
N ASP A 49 2.28 -11.87 -6.22
CA ASP A 49 1.63 -12.62 -5.14
C ASP A 49 0.86 -11.74 -4.13
N LEU A 50 0.88 -10.42 -4.34
CA LEU A 50 0.30 -9.34 -3.52
C LEU A 50 1.09 -8.99 -2.25
N VAL A 51 2.24 -9.61 -2.01
CA VAL A 51 3.20 -9.22 -0.98
C VAL A 51 4.29 -8.39 -1.64
N GLY A 52 4.61 -7.22 -1.07
CA GLY A 52 5.60 -6.35 -1.69
C GLY A 52 7.02 -6.90 -1.54
N ASP A 53 7.89 -6.65 -2.53
CA ASP A 53 9.31 -7.08 -2.54
C ASP A 53 10.09 -6.70 -1.25
N THR A 54 9.60 -5.71 -0.50
CA THR A 54 10.24 -5.23 0.73
C THR A 54 9.94 -6.12 1.94
N CYS A 55 8.80 -6.80 1.96
CA CYS A 55 8.34 -7.67 3.05
C CYS A 55 8.09 -9.12 2.60
N ASP A 56 8.34 -9.42 1.33
CA ASP A 56 8.26 -10.77 0.78
C ASP A 56 9.59 -11.54 0.98
N ASP A 57 9.48 -12.77 1.50
CA ASP A 57 10.59 -13.70 1.71
C ASP A 57 10.80 -14.66 0.51
N ASN A 58 9.92 -14.63 -0.50
CA ASN A 58 9.91 -15.57 -1.64
C ASN A 58 9.77 -14.93 -3.03
N ILE A 59 10.42 -13.77 -3.23
CA ILE A 59 10.41 -12.94 -4.46
C ILE A 59 10.77 -13.70 -5.76
N ASP A 60 11.28 -14.93 -5.68
CA ASP A 60 11.73 -15.74 -6.81
C ASP A 60 10.69 -16.69 -7.40
N ARG A 61 9.40 -16.52 -7.10
CA ARG A 61 8.35 -17.49 -7.47
C ARG A 61 7.93 -17.50 -8.94
#